data_AF-A0A8H8CN35-F1
#
_entry.id   AF-A0A8H8CN35-F1
#
_cell.length_a   1.000
_cell.length_b   1.000
_cell.length_c   1.000
_cell.angle_alpha   90.00
_cell.angle_beta   90.00
_cell.angle_gamma   90.00
#
_symmetry.space_group_name_H-M   'P 1'
#
loop_
_entity.id
_entity.type
_entity.pdbx_description
1 polymer ?
#
loop_
_entity_poly.entity_id
_entity_poly.type
_entity_poly.pdbx_seq_one_letter_code
_entity_poly.pdbx_strand_id
1 'polypeptide(L)'
;MIDVQDATKLIRDMLPIIDPDEDYLTIVAAEEQISASEARRKKEFEEALTNLKALSKVLEAARISSTRPGSVPSEQAHATTLNELDGTKISLAKAISDAETALGSKEAELSALKEDARKLEVYDPAAEHEKELDGSTLRLAIYKAIGFEPILDKNGNIKKMLVTARSGDVHSVDFNTEKSDLECTELLWKLVNS
;
A
#
# COMPACT_ATOMS: atom_id res chain seq x y z
N MET A 1 -16.40 64.90 -105.49
CA MET A 1 -16.60 63.68 -106.30
C MET A 1 -15.20 63.15 -106.55
N ILE A 2 -14.84 62.01 -105.95
CA ILE A 2 -13.48 61.46 -106.07
C ILE A 2 -13.27 61.07 -107.54
N ASP A 3 -12.19 61.55 -108.14
CA ASP A 3 -11.84 61.24 -109.52
C ASP A 3 -11.47 59.75 -109.63
N VAL A 4 -12.09 59.06 -110.60
CA VAL A 4 -11.94 57.61 -110.80
C VAL A 4 -10.49 57.24 -111.11
N GLN A 5 -9.72 58.17 -111.70
CA GLN A 5 -8.30 57.99 -111.99
C GLN A 5 -7.41 58.02 -110.74
N ASP A 6 -7.71 58.88 -109.77
CA ASP A 6 -6.98 58.92 -108.49
C ASP A 6 -7.27 57.68 -107.65
N ALA A 7 -8.51 57.18 -107.68
CA ALA A 7 -8.86 55.91 -107.05
C ALA A 7 -8.12 54.72 -107.68
N THR A 8 -7.92 54.71 -109.01
CA THR A 8 -7.19 53.61 -109.68
C THR A 8 -5.68 53.68 -109.44
N LYS A 9 -5.09 54.87 -109.30
CA LYS A 9 -3.70 55.02 -108.87
C LYS A 9 -3.50 54.52 -107.44
N LEU A 10 -4.36 54.93 -106.51
CA LEU A 10 -4.29 54.48 -105.12
C LEU A 10 -4.38 52.96 -105.00
N ILE A 11 -5.28 52.31 -105.74
CA ILE A 11 -5.41 50.84 -105.75
C ILE A 11 -4.12 50.18 -106.28
N ARG A 12 -3.51 50.75 -107.33
CA ARG A 12 -2.26 50.24 -107.88
C ARG A 12 -1.07 50.43 -106.94
N ASP A 13 -1.05 51.53 -106.19
CA ASP A 13 -0.02 51.83 -105.21
C ASP A 13 -0.15 50.96 -103.94
N MET A 14 -1.35 50.45 -103.65
CA MET A 14 -1.60 49.50 -102.55
C MET A 14 -1.22 48.05 -102.89
N LEU A 15 -1.18 47.68 -104.18
CA LEU A 15 -0.90 46.32 -104.63
C LEU A 15 0.45 45.74 -104.14
N PRO A 16 1.56 46.51 -104.09
CA PRO A 16 2.85 46.03 -103.58
C PRO A 16 2.97 46.05 -102.05
N ILE A 17 2.03 46.71 -101.36
CA ILE A 17 2.02 46.83 -99.90
C ILE A 17 1.33 45.61 -99.26
N ILE A 18 0.44 44.96 -100.02
CA ILE A 18 -0.28 43.77 -99.59
C ILE A 18 0.50 42.56 -100.08
N ASP A 19 1.13 41.83 -99.15
CA ASP A 19 1.75 40.52 -99.39
C ASP A 19 0.90 39.41 -98.73
N PRO A 20 0.01 38.76 -99.50
CA PRO A 20 -0.85 37.71 -98.97
C PRO A 20 -0.07 36.47 -98.48
N ASP A 21 1.13 36.25 -99.01
CA ASP A 21 1.95 35.08 -98.65
C ASP A 21 2.60 35.31 -97.27
N GLU A 22 3.07 36.53 -96.97
CA GLU A 22 3.56 36.92 -95.65
C GLU A 22 2.46 36.88 -94.57
N ASP A 23 1.27 37.39 -94.91
CA ASP A 23 0.10 37.33 -94.03
C ASP A 23 -0.32 35.88 -93.74
N TYR A 24 -0.31 35.01 -94.75
CA TYR A 24 -0.60 33.59 -94.59
C TYR A 24 0.40 32.90 -93.65
N LEU A 25 1.70 33.13 -93.84
CA LEU A 25 2.74 32.57 -92.97
C LEU A 25 2.60 33.05 -91.52
N THR A 26 2.20 34.31 -91.33
CA THR A 26 1.94 34.87 -90.00
C THR A 26 0.73 34.21 -89.33
N ILE A 27 -0.34 33.96 -90.08
CA ILE A 27 -1.52 33.25 -89.58
C ILE A 27 -1.17 31.81 -89.20
N VAL A 28 -0.43 31.08 -90.04
CA VAL A 28 0.00 29.70 -89.75
C VAL A 28 0.87 29.66 -88.50
N ALA A 29 1.84 30.57 -88.38
CA ALA A 29 2.69 30.66 -87.20
C ALA A 29 1.88 31.00 -85.92
N ALA A 30 0.86 31.86 -86.04
CA ALA A 30 -0.05 32.17 -84.94
C ALA A 30 -0.91 30.97 -84.55
N GLU A 31 -1.44 30.20 -85.51
CA GLU A 31 -2.21 28.98 -85.26
C GLU A 31 -1.36 27.91 -84.56
N GLU A 32 -0.12 27.71 -85.02
CA GLU A 32 0.84 26.80 -84.37
C GLU A 32 1.15 27.25 -82.94
N GLN A 33 1.35 28.56 -82.72
CA GLN A 33 1.59 29.11 -81.39
C GLN A 33 0.37 28.95 -80.47
N ILE A 34 -0.85 29.16 -80.99
CA ILE A 34 -2.10 28.95 -80.26
C ILE A 34 -2.23 27.47 -79.88
N SER A 35 -2.05 26.56 -80.83
CA SER A 35 -2.12 25.12 -80.61
C SER A 35 -1.10 24.65 -79.56
N ALA A 36 0.14 25.14 -79.64
CA ALA A 36 1.17 24.86 -78.65
C ALA A 36 0.80 25.43 -77.27
N SER A 37 0.21 26.63 -77.20
CA SER A 37 -0.25 27.24 -75.95
C SER A 37 -1.40 26.47 -75.31
N GLU A 38 -2.30 25.91 -76.11
CA GLU A 38 -3.43 25.12 -75.64
C GLU A 38 -2.98 23.76 -75.13
N ALA A 39 -2.07 23.10 -75.85
CA ALA A 39 -1.46 21.85 -75.40
C ALA A 39 -0.73 22.04 -74.06
N ARG A 40 0.01 23.14 -73.91
CA ARG A 40 0.68 23.49 -72.65
C ARG A 40 -0.33 23.74 -71.52
N ARG A 41 -1.34 24.58 -71.75
CA ARG A 41 -2.40 24.85 -70.76
C ARG A 41 -3.13 23.59 -70.33
N LYS A 42 -3.45 22.70 -71.28
CA LYS A 42 -4.10 21.42 -70.99
C LYS A 42 -3.21 20.52 -70.13
N LYS A 43 -1.92 20.41 -70.44
CA LYS A 43 -0.95 19.66 -69.63
C LYS A 43 -0.83 20.22 -68.22
N GLU A 44 -0.69 21.53 -68.07
CA GLU A 44 -0.61 22.19 -66.76
C GLU A 44 -1.90 21.96 -65.95
N PHE A 45 -3.07 21.98 -66.60
CA PHE A 45 -4.35 21.68 -65.96
C PHE A 45 -4.46 20.22 -65.50
N GLU A 46 -4.03 19.28 -66.33
CA GLU A 46 -4.00 17.84 -66.00
C GLU A 46 -3.02 17.55 -64.85
N GLU A 47 -1.84 18.17 -64.85
CA GLU A 47 -0.86 18.10 -63.75
C GLU A 47 -1.44 18.71 -62.46
N ALA A 48 -2.10 19.86 -62.54
CA ALA A 48 -2.75 20.47 -61.38
C ALA A 48 -3.88 19.57 -60.82
N LEU A 49 -4.70 18.97 -61.67
CA LEU A 49 -5.77 18.06 -61.25
C LEU A 49 -5.23 16.77 -60.62
N THR A 50 -4.17 16.20 -61.18
CA THR A 50 -3.54 14.99 -60.61
C THR A 50 -2.91 15.30 -59.25
N ASN A 51 -2.23 16.43 -59.12
CA ASN A 51 -1.68 16.92 -57.84
C ASN A 51 -2.79 17.15 -56.80
N LEU A 52 -3.90 17.80 -57.18
CA LEU A 52 -5.03 18.03 -56.29
C LEU A 52 -5.61 16.70 -55.79
N LYS A 53 -5.82 15.72 -56.70
CA LYS A 53 -6.31 14.39 -56.33
C LYS A 53 -5.33 13.66 -55.38
N ALA A 54 -4.03 13.79 -55.61
CA ALA A 54 -3.02 13.19 -54.73
C ALA A 54 -3.06 13.82 -53.33
N LEU A 55 -3.06 15.15 -53.24
CA LEU A 55 -3.14 15.87 -51.98
C LEU A 55 -4.46 15.58 -51.23
N SER A 56 -5.58 15.46 -51.93
CA SER A 56 -6.87 15.09 -51.33
C SER A 56 -6.83 13.69 -50.70
N LYS A 57 -6.19 12.71 -51.35
CA LYS A 57 -6.01 11.37 -50.77
C LYS A 57 -5.12 11.40 -49.53
N VAL A 58 -4.03 12.17 -49.57
CA VAL A 58 -3.14 12.34 -48.41
C VAL A 58 -3.90 13.01 -47.25
N LEU A 59 -4.72 14.03 -47.54
CA LEU A 59 -5.55 14.69 -46.54
C LEU A 59 -6.52 13.71 -45.90
N GLU A 60 -7.25 12.90 -46.67
CA GLU A 60 -8.16 11.91 -46.08
C GLU A 60 -7.43 10.83 -45.28
N ALA A 61 -6.27 10.36 -45.75
CA ALA A 61 -5.44 9.43 -44.98
C ALA A 61 -4.96 10.06 -43.66
N ALA A 62 -4.51 11.31 -43.69
CA ALA A 62 -4.13 12.07 -42.51
C ALA A 62 -5.33 12.31 -41.58
N ARG A 63 -6.52 12.60 -42.12
CA ARG A 63 -7.75 12.77 -41.36
C ARG A 63 -8.10 11.48 -40.63
N ILE A 64 -8.14 10.36 -41.32
CA ILE A 64 -8.38 9.03 -40.73
C ILE A 64 -7.34 8.71 -39.66
N SER A 65 -6.06 8.99 -39.91
CA SER A 65 -4.98 8.75 -38.94
C SER A 65 -5.00 9.70 -37.73
N SER A 66 -5.46 10.95 -37.92
CA SER A 66 -5.55 11.96 -36.85
C SER A 66 -6.80 11.80 -35.99
N THR A 67 -7.81 11.11 -36.51
CA THR A 67 -9.02 10.83 -35.74
C THR A 67 -8.71 9.66 -34.80
N ARG A 68 -8.96 9.85 -33.51
CA ARG A 68 -8.80 8.78 -32.51
C ARG A 68 -9.63 7.55 -32.96
N PRO A 69 -9.03 6.35 -33.07
CA PRO A 69 -9.77 5.15 -33.43
C PRO A 69 -10.87 4.89 -32.40
N GLY A 70 -12.07 4.50 -32.84
CA GLY A 70 -13.19 4.18 -31.93
C GLY A 70 -12.95 2.99 -31.01
N SER A 71 -11.84 2.26 -31.20
CA SER A 71 -11.37 1.21 -30.30
C SER A 71 -10.71 1.76 -29.02
N VAL A 72 -10.33 3.04 -29.01
CA VAL A 72 -9.71 3.69 -27.84
C VAL A 72 -10.81 4.44 -27.08
N PRO A 73 -10.90 4.30 -25.74
CA PRO A 73 -11.85 5.07 -24.93
C PRO A 73 -11.78 6.56 -25.24
N SER A 74 -12.92 7.24 -25.16
CA SER A 74 -12.97 8.71 -25.26
C SER A 74 -12.05 9.33 -24.20
N GLU A 75 -11.60 10.55 -24.43
CA GLU A 75 -10.73 11.25 -23.47
C GLU A 75 -11.36 11.32 -22.07
N GLN A 76 -12.67 11.56 -22.01
CA GLN A 76 -13.45 11.57 -20.78
C GLN A 76 -13.49 10.18 -20.15
N ALA A 77 -13.77 9.12 -20.91
CA ALA A 77 -13.78 7.76 -20.37
C ALA A 77 -12.41 7.34 -19.85
N HIS A 78 -11.34 7.70 -20.56
CA HIS A 78 -9.97 7.45 -20.12
C HIS A 78 -9.65 8.19 -18.81
N ALA A 79 -10.00 9.48 -18.72
CA ALA A 79 -9.81 10.27 -17.50
C ALA A 79 -10.59 9.69 -16.31
N THR A 80 -11.83 9.24 -16.53
CA THR A 80 -12.63 8.55 -15.50
C THR A 80 -11.93 7.27 -15.06
N THR A 81 -11.49 6.41 -15.99
CA THR A 81 -10.78 5.17 -15.62
C THR A 81 -9.47 5.43 -14.89
N LEU A 82 -8.75 6.52 -15.22
CA LEU A 82 -7.51 6.87 -14.55
C LEU A 82 -7.77 7.32 -13.11
N ASN A 83 -8.80 8.14 -12.90
CA ASN A 83 -9.22 8.57 -11.57
C ASN A 83 -9.72 7.39 -10.71
N GLU A 84 -10.47 6.47 -11.30
CA GLU A 84 -10.90 5.24 -10.62
C GLU A 84 -9.69 4.39 -10.21
N LEU A 85 -8.74 4.17 -11.13
CA LEU A 85 -7.51 3.43 -10.83
C LEU A 85 -6.69 4.12 -9.73
N ASP A 86 -6.56 5.44 -9.74
CA ASP A 86 -5.82 6.15 -8.70
C ASP A 86 -6.53 6.06 -7.34
N GLY A 87 -7.87 6.14 -7.33
CA GLY A 87 -8.68 5.88 -6.15
C GLY A 87 -8.47 4.47 -5.59
N THR A 88 -8.47 3.44 -6.44
CA THR A 88 -8.21 2.06 -6.01
C THR A 88 -6.79 1.89 -5.46
N LYS A 89 -5.79 2.52 -6.08
CA LYS A 89 -4.39 2.48 -5.64
C LYS A 89 -4.24 3.07 -4.24
N ILE A 90 -4.85 4.24 -3.98
CA ILE A 90 -4.81 4.88 -2.66
C ILE A 90 -5.53 4.00 -1.62
N SER A 91 -6.69 3.42 -1.97
CA SER A 91 -7.41 2.52 -1.06
C SER A 91 -6.61 1.27 -0.73
N LEU A 92 -5.93 0.68 -1.72
CA LEU A 92 -5.08 -0.50 -1.51
C LEU A 92 -3.87 -0.16 -0.65
N ALA A 93 -3.21 0.97 -0.90
CA ALA A 93 -2.09 1.42 -0.08
C ALA A 93 -2.51 1.61 1.39
N LYS A 94 -3.69 2.17 1.63
CA LYS A 94 -4.25 2.30 2.98
C LYS A 94 -4.54 0.93 3.61
N ALA A 95 -5.19 0.02 2.88
CA ALA A 95 -5.48 -1.33 3.38
C ALA A 95 -4.19 -2.10 3.73
N ILE A 96 -3.13 -1.94 2.94
CA ILE A 96 -1.81 -2.51 3.22
C ILE A 96 -1.23 -1.91 4.50
N SER A 97 -1.22 -0.58 4.65
CA SER A 97 -0.72 0.08 5.87
C SER A 97 -1.49 -0.34 7.12
N ASP A 98 -2.81 -0.49 7.03
CA ASP A 98 -3.66 -0.93 8.14
C ASP A 98 -3.34 -2.39 8.51
N ALA A 99 -3.13 -3.26 7.51
CA ALA A 99 -2.75 -4.66 7.71
C ALA A 99 -1.34 -4.80 8.31
N GLU A 100 -0.37 -4.00 7.86
CA GLU A 100 0.99 -3.97 8.42
C GLU A 100 1.00 -3.50 9.87
N THR A 101 0.19 -2.50 10.20
CA THR A 101 0.03 -2.02 11.58
C THR A 101 -0.57 -3.10 12.48
N ALA A 102 -1.62 -3.78 12.00
CA ALA A 102 -2.23 -4.88 12.74
C ALA A 102 -1.26 -6.07 12.93
N LEU A 103 -0.46 -6.38 11.90
CA LEU A 103 0.57 -7.41 11.97
C LEU A 103 1.63 -7.04 13.02
N GLY A 104 2.15 -5.81 13.00
CA GLY A 104 3.13 -5.35 13.99
C GLY A 104 2.61 -5.43 15.43
N SER A 105 1.34 -5.08 15.67
CA SER A 105 0.70 -5.25 16.98
C SER A 105 0.66 -6.73 17.41
N LYS A 106 0.29 -7.62 16.49
CA LYS A 106 0.20 -9.06 16.78
C LYS A 106 1.56 -9.69 17.01
N GLU A 107 2.58 -9.27 16.27
CA GLU A 107 3.97 -9.71 16.48
C GLU A 107 4.51 -9.24 17.84
N ALA A 108 4.19 -8.01 18.26
CA ALA A 108 4.56 -7.50 19.57
C ALA A 108 3.86 -8.29 20.70
N GLU A 109 2.55 -8.55 20.58
CA GLU A 109 1.79 -9.39 21.51
C GLU A 109 2.38 -10.80 21.60
N LEU A 110 2.69 -11.41 20.45
CA LEU A 110 3.27 -12.75 20.38
C LEU A 110 4.65 -12.80 21.03
N SER A 111 5.48 -11.78 20.81
CA SER A 111 6.78 -11.65 21.46
C SER A 111 6.66 -11.53 22.99
N ALA A 112 5.74 -10.70 23.47
CA ALA A 112 5.47 -10.55 24.91
C ALA A 112 4.98 -11.87 25.53
N LEU A 113 4.05 -12.55 24.86
CA LEU A 113 3.49 -13.82 25.34
C LEU A 113 4.53 -14.95 25.36
N LYS A 114 5.44 -14.98 24.36
CA LYS A 114 6.59 -15.90 24.36
C LYS A 114 7.52 -15.65 25.53
N GLU A 115 7.79 -14.39 25.84
CA GLU A 115 8.64 -14.04 26.96
C GLU A 115 7.99 -14.43 28.30
N ASP A 116 6.70 -14.20 28.46
CA ASP A 116 5.97 -14.60 29.67
C ASP A 116 5.85 -16.12 29.80
N ALA A 117 5.64 -16.84 28.69
CA ALA A 117 5.71 -18.30 28.68
C ALA A 117 7.08 -18.81 29.11
N ARG A 118 8.18 -18.21 28.63
CA ARG A 118 9.54 -18.55 29.05
C ARG A 118 9.76 -18.28 30.54
N LYS A 119 9.25 -17.17 31.08
CA LYS A 119 9.31 -16.89 32.52
C LYS A 119 8.56 -17.94 33.32
N LEU A 120 7.38 -18.36 32.86
CA LEU A 120 6.58 -19.41 33.50
C LEU A 120 7.25 -20.80 33.43
N GLU A 121 7.94 -21.12 32.34
CA GLU A 121 8.71 -22.37 32.22
C GLU A 121 9.87 -22.45 33.23
N VAL A 122 10.49 -21.31 33.54
CA VAL A 122 11.58 -21.20 34.53
C VAL A 122 11.05 -21.05 35.95
N TYR A 123 9.78 -20.66 36.11
CA TYR A 123 9.16 -20.46 37.41
C TYR A 123 8.93 -21.80 38.11
N ASP A 124 9.60 -22.01 39.25
CA ASP A 124 9.40 -23.16 40.12
C ASP A 124 8.53 -22.75 41.33
N PRO A 125 7.24 -23.15 41.37
CA PRO A 125 6.34 -22.83 42.47
C PRO A 125 6.78 -23.46 43.81
N ALA A 126 7.53 -24.57 43.80
CA ALA A 126 7.98 -25.22 45.02
C ALA A 126 9.06 -24.40 45.72
N ALA A 127 10.01 -23.85 44.95
CA ALA A 127 11.07 -22.99 45.47
C ALA A 127 10.56 -21.64 46.01
N GLU A 128 9.51 -21.07 45.40
CA GLU A 128 8.89 -19.84 45.90
C GLU A 128 8.04 -20.10 47.15
N HIS A 129 7.26 -21.18 47.18
CA HIS A 129 6.55 -21.58 48.40
C HIS A 129 7.51 -21.95 49.54
N GLU A 130 8.69 -22.53 49.27
CA GLU A 130 9.70 -22.77 50.31
C GLU A 130 10.25 -21.47 50.92
N LYS A 131 10.34 -20.39 50.13
CA LYS A 131 10.71 -19.06 50.63
C LYS A 131 9.59 -18.38 51.42
N GLU A 132 8.34 -18.58 51.01
CA GLU A 132 7.16 -17.95 51.63
C GLU A 132 6.65 -18.70 52.87
N LEU A 133 6.74 -20.03 52.90
CA LEU A 133 6.40 -20.84 54.06
C LEU A 133 7.55 -20.80 55.07
N ASP A 134 7.40 -19.96 56.10
CA ASP A 134 8.26 -20.02 57.27
C ASP A 134 8.15 -21.41 57.93
N GLY A 135 9.19 -22.23 57.71
CA GLY A 135 9.28 -23.57 58.29
C GLY A 135 9.20 -23.57 59.82
N SER A 136 9.42 -22.43 60.48
CA SER A 136 9.21 -22.27 61.93
C SER A 136 7.72 -22.25 62.26
N THR A 137 6.93 -21.48 61.51
CA THR A 137 5.46 -21.45 61.65
C THR A 137 4.83 -22.82 61.43
N LEU A 138 5.28 -23.58 60.42
CA LEU A 138 4.80 -24.95 60.19
C LEU A 138 5.14 -25.88 61.36
N ARG A 139 6.40 -25.83 61.86
CA ARG A 139 6.83 -26.61 63.03
C ARG A 139 6.01 -26.25 64.27
N LEU A 140 5.75 -24.96 64.50
CA LEU A 140 4.91 -24.49 65.60
C LEU A 140 3.47 -24.99 65.48
N ALA A 141 2.89 -24.99 64.28
CA ALA A 141 1.57 -25.56 64.03
C ALA A 141 1.53 -27.08 64.31
N ILE A 142 2.57 -27.82 63.92
CA ILE A 142 2.71 -29.25 64.23
C ILE A 142 2.79 -29.48 65.74
N TYR A 143 3.62 -28.73 66.46
CA TYR A 143 3.72 -28.86 67.92
C TYR A 143 2.41 -28.52 68.62
N LYS A 144 1.68 -27.49 68.15
CA LYS A 144 0.34 -27.17 68.64
C LYS A 144 -0.66 -28.29 68.35
N ALA A 145 -0.62 -28.91 67.17
CA ALA A 145 -1.48 -30.03 66.81
C ALA A 145 -1.20 -31.30 67.63
N ILE A 146 0.05 -31.51 68.06
CA ILE A 146 0.43 -32.59 68.97
C ILE A 146 -0.05 -32.34 70.41
N GLY A 147 -0.48 -31.11 70.73
CA GLY A 147 -1.07 -30.75 72.02
C GLY A 147 -0.16 -29.89 72.89
N PHE A 148 0.95 -29.35 72.37
CA PHE A 148 1.81 -28.41 73.09
C PHE A 148 1.41 -26.97 72.81
N GLU A 149 0.94 -26.26 73.83
CA GLU A 149 0.59 -24.84 73.72
C GLU A 149 1.39 -24.00 74.73
N PRO A 150 2.32 -23.15 74.26
CA PRO A 150 3.14 -22.33 75.14
C PRO A 150 2.35 -21.11 75.64
N ILE A 151 2.42 -20.83 76.94
CA ILE A 151 1.93 -19.60 77.54
C ILE A 151 3.11 -18.65 77.74
N LEU A 152 3.04 -17.51 77.05
CA LEU A 152 4.03 -16.45 77.12
C LEU A 152 3.73 -15.48 78.27
N ASP A 153 4.77 -14.99 78.95
CA ASP A 153 4.65 -13.88 79.90
C ASP A 153 4.60 -12.52 79.17
N LYS A 154 4.32 -11.43 79.89
CA LYS A 154 4.24 -10.05 79.36
C LYS A 154 5.52 -9.58 78.63
N ASN A 155 6.64 -10.26 78.86
CA ASN A 155 7.94 -9.98 78.26
C ASN A 155 8.27 -10.89 77.06
N GLY A 156 7.34 -11.75 76.62
CA GLY A 156 7.53 -12.66 75.49
C GLY A 156 8.28 -13.96 75.78
N ASN A 157 8.63 -14.23 77.05
CA ASN A 157 9.30 -15.47 77.45
C ASN A 157 8.27 -16.58 77.79
N ILE A 158 8.60 -17.83 77.47
CA ILE A 158 7.75 -18.99 77.76
C ILE A 158 7.78 -19.24 79.28
N LYS A 159 6.61 -19.11 79.93
CA LYS A 159 6.48 -19.28 81.39
C LYS A 159 5.97 -20.66 81.75
N LYS A 160 5.02 -21.16 80.97
CA LYS A 160 4.31 -22.42 81.19
C LYS A 160 4.02 -23.09 79.85
N MET A 161 3.98 -24.41 79.83
CA MET A 161 3.47 -25.19 78.69
C MET A 161 2.16 -25.86 79.09
N LEU A 162 1.13 -25.68 78.28
CA LEU A 162 -0.05 -26.53 78.34
C LEU A 162 0.18 -27.74 77.45
N VAL A 163 -0.13 -28.91 77.99
CA VAL A 163 0.01 -30.19 77.31
C VAL A 163 -1.35 -30.88 77.31
N THR A 164 -1.95 -30.97 76.14
CA THR A 164 -3.18 -31.74 75.92
C THR A 164 -2.81 -33.19 75.61
N ALA A 165 -3.21 -34.09 76.51
CA ALA A 165 -3.02 -35.53 76.37
C ALA A 165 -3.97 -36.10 75.30
N ARG A 166 -3.68 -37.29 74.78
CA ARG A 166 -4.58 -37.97 73.81
C ARG A 166 -5.95 -38.32 74.43
N SER A 167 -5.99 -38.46 75.76
CA SER A 167 -7.23 -38.63 76.54
C SER A 167 -8.15 -37.40 76.52
N GLY A 168 -7.62 -36.23 76.13
CA GLY A 168 -8.31 -34.94 76.21
C GLY A 168 -8.00 -34.14 77.49
N ASP A 169 -7.20 -34.69 78.41
CA ASP A 169 -6.82 -34.01 79.65
C ASP A 169 -5.74 -32.94 79.41
N VAL A 170 -5.90 -31.76 80.02
CA VAL A 170 -4.97 -30.63 79.87
C VAL A 170 -4.10 -30.50 81.13
N HIS A 171 -2.79 -30.68 80.95
CA HIS A 171 -1.79 -30.57 82.00
C HIS A 171 -1.02 -29.25 81.84
N SER A 172 -0.77 -28.55 82.95
CA SER A 172 0.04 -27.32 82.96
C SER A 172 1.41 -27.61 83.58
N VAL A 173 2.48 -27.35 82.83
CA VAL A 173 3.86 -27.56 83.26
C VAL A 173 4.57 -26.22 83.35
N ASP A 174 5.07 -25.89 84.54
CA ASP A 174 5.79 -24.64 84.80
C ASP A 174 7.30 -24.84 84.60
N PHE A 175 7.91 -24.01 83.75
CA PHE A 175 9.36 -24.05 83.49
C PHE A 175 10.20 -23.35 84.57
N ASN A 176 9.56 -22.79 85.61
CA ASN A 176 10.23 -22.07 86.69
C ASN A 176 10.73 -23.00 87.81
N THR A 177 10.85 -24.30 87.52
CA THR A 177 11.27 -25.34 88.47
C THR A 177 12.74 -25.65 88.25
N GLU A 178 13.54 -25.89 89.29
CA GLU A 178 14.99 -26.25 89.22
C GLU A 178 15.28 -27.63 88.55
N LYS A 179 14.41 -28.08 87.66
CA LYS A 179 14.56 -29.34 86.93
C LYS A 179 15.47 -29.13 85.73
N SER A 180 16.25 -30.15 85.39
CA SER A 180 17.06 -30.12 84.17
C SER A 180 16.18 -30.15 82.91
N ASP A 181 16.66 -29.57 81.81
CA ASP A 181 15.95 -29.54 80.53
C ASP A 181 15.55 -30.95 80.04
N LEU A 182 16.37 -31.96 80.37
CA LEU A 182 16.13 -33.35 80.04
C LEU A 182 14.93 -33.93 80.79
N GLU A 183 14.87 -33.72 82.11
CA GLU A 183 13.74 -34.17 82.94
C GLU A 183 12.43 -33.46 82.55
N CYS A 184 12.50 -32.19 82.15
CA CYS A 184 11.34 -31.44 81.67
C CYS A 184 10.84 -32.02 80.33
N THR A 185 11.75 -32.33 79.42
CA THR A 185 11.42 -32.92 78.11
C THR A 185 10.79 -34.30 78.25
N GLU A 186 11.35 -35.17 79.10
CA GLU A 186 10.77 -36.51 79.36
C GLU A 186 9.36 -36.42 79.97
N LEU A 187 9.15 -35.48 80.88
CA LEU A 187 7.84 -35.24 81.49
C LEU A 187 6.81 -34.74 80.48
N LEU A 188 7.19 -33.79 79.62
CA LEU A 188 6.32 -33.27 78.56
C LEU A 188 5.88 -34.36 77.58
N TRP A 189 6.81 -35.21 77.13
CA TRP A 189 6.48 -36.33 76.23
C TRP A 189 5.66 -37.43 76.91
N LYS A 190 5.89 -37.68 78.20
CA LYS A 190 5.07 -38.62 78.98
C LYS A 190 3.63 -38.12 79.12
N LEU A 191 3.43 -36.82 79.33
CA LEU A 191 2.11 -36.22 79.49
C LEU A 191 1.30 -36.20 78.19
N VAL A 192 1.93 -36.00 77.02
CA VAL A 192 1.24 -36.11 75.72
C VAL A 192 0.79 -37.54 75.42
N ASN A 193 1.60 -38.53 75.80
CA ASN A 193 1.33 -39.94 75.54
C ASN A 193 0.43 -40.61 76.60
N SER A 194 0.05 -39.87 77.65
CA SER A 194 -0.90 -40.33 78.66
C SER A 194 -2.34 -40.26 78.17
#